data_AF-H1KY85-F1
#
_entry.id   AF-H1KY85-F1
#
_cell.length_a   1.000
_cell.length_b   1.000
_cell.length_c   1.000
_cell.angle_alpha   90.00
_cell.angle_beta   90.00
_cell.angle_gamma   90.00
#
_symmetry.space_group_name_H-M   'P 1'
#
loop_
_entity.id
_entity.type
_entity.pdbx_description
1 polymer ?
#
loop_
_entity_poly.entity_id
_entity_poly.type
_entity_poly.pdbx_seq_one_letter_code
_entity_poly.pdbx_strand_id
1 'polypeptide(L)'
;METLRFRKNKVIKISEELFPDELCERCGRCCILHAYKTENGLEVVYCEHLNKETKLCTVYKNRFKYGCLTVMEGIMAGVFPKDCPYVKDLENYEEPWFYRLIKEEEKNK
;
A
#
# COMPACT_ATOMS: atom_id res chain seq x y z
N MET A 1 31.87 34.33 4.97
CA MET A 1 30.48 33.82 4.89
C MET A 1 30.54 32.32 5.19
N GLU A 2 30.29 31.94 6.44
CA GLU A 2 30.26 30.52 6.83
C GLU A 2 29.04 29.85 6.20
N THR A 3 29.29 28.90 5.31
CA THR A 3 28.23 28.10 4.70
C THR A 3 27.83 27.01 5.68
N LEU A 4 26.56 27.01 6.11
CA LEU A 4 25.97 25.88 6.83
C LEU A 4 26.06 24.63 5.95
N ARG A 5 27.04 23.76 6.21
CA ARG A 5 27.15 22.45 5.56
C ARG A 5 26.30 21.44 6.32
N PHE A 6 25.12 21.11 5.78
CA PHE A 6 24.28 20.05 6.32
C PHE A 6 25.05 18.72 6.34
N ARG A 7 25.00 18.01 7.47
CA ARG A 7 25.57 16.66 7.61
C ARG A 7 24.67 15.68 6.85
N LYS A 8 24.97 15.44 5.57
CA LYS A 8 24.19 14.53 4.69
C LYS A 8 23.96 13.14 5.29
N ASN A 9 24.91 12.66 6.10
CA ASN A 9 24.83 11.38 6.82
C ASN A 9 23.89 11.39 8.04
N LYS A 10 23.34 12.55 8.43
CA LYS A 10 22.30 12.69 9.46
C LYS A 10 20.91 12.95 8.86
N VAL A 11 20.78 12.95 7.53
CA VAL A 11 19.50 13.14 6.87
C VAL A 11 18.66 11.88 7.12
N ILE A 12 17.42 12.09 7.58
CA ILE A 12 16.42 11.02 7.67
C ILE A 12 16.15 10.58 6.24
N LYS A 13 16.52 9.34 5.94
CA LYS A 13 16.28 8.72 4.64
C LYS A 13 14.77 8.67 4.41
N ILE A 14 14.31 9.30 3.33
CA ILE A 14 12.88 9.34 2.96
C ILE A 14 12.44 7.95 2.48
N SER A 15 11.13 7.73 2.41
CA SER A 15 10.47 6.42 2.30
C SER A 15 11.13 5.38 1.36
N GLU A 16 11.65 5.74 0.19
CA GLU A 16 12.23 4.76 -0.76
C GLU A 16 13.45 3.99 -0.22
N GLU A 17 14.33 4.65 0.54
CA GLU A 17 15.50 3.97 1.12
C GLU A 17 15.14 3.14 2.37
N LEU A 18 14.02 3.46 3.02
CA LEU A 18 13.47 2.69 4.15
C LEU A 18 12.58 1.53 3.67
N PHE A 19 11.93 1.69 2.53
CA PHE A 19 10.92 0.79 1.99
C PHE A 19 11.24 0.46 0.52
N PRO A 20 12.21 -0.44 0.28
CA PRO A 20 12.57 -0.86 -1.06
C PRO A 20 11.37 -1.41 -1.84
N ASP A 21 11.27 -1.09 -3.12
CA ASP A 21 10.23 -1.59 -4.02
C ASP A 21 10.31 -3.13 -4.16
N GLU A 22 11.47 -3.74 -3.90
CA GLU A 22 11.69 -5.20 -3.92
C GLU A 22 10.91 -5.95 -2.82
N LEU A 23 10.51 -5.27 -1.74
CA LEU A 23 9.65 -5.86 -0.71
C LEU A 23 8.21 -6.03 -1.21
N CYS A 24 7.81 -5.35 -2.29
CA CYS A 24 6.47 -5.46 -2.82
C CYS A 24 6.24 -6.83 -3.48
N GLU A 25 5.35 -7.63 -2.90
CA GLU A 25 4.92 -8.94 -3.43
C GLU A 25 3.96 -8.85 -4.63
N ARG A 26 3.68 -7.65 -5.15
CA ARG A 26 2.83 -7.44 -6.35
C ARG A 26 1.44 -8.08 -6.20
N CYS A 27 0.86 -7.96 -5.01
CA CYS A 27 -0.45 -8.54 -4.69
C CYS A 27 -1.64 -7.68 -5.17
N GLY A 28 -1.43 -6.41 -5.55
CA GLY A 28 -2.47 -5.48 -5.98
C GLY A 28 -3.40 -4.97 -4.87
N ARG A 29 -3.16 -5.37 -3.62
CA ARG A 29 -4.04 -5.08 -2.46
C ARG A 29 -4.03 -3.61 -2.04
N CYS A 30 -2.90 -2.92 -2.19
CA CYS A 30 -2.82 -1.47 -2.00
C CYS A 30 -3.57 -0.65 -3.06
N CYS A 31 -4.02 -1.27 -4.16
CA CYS A 31 -4.81 -0.61 -5.19
C CYS A 31 -6.32 -0.69 -4.93
N ILE A 32 -6.78 -1.28 -3.81
CA ILE A 32 -8.19 -1.27 -3.44
C ILE A 32 -8.59 0.14 -3.03
N LEU A 33 -9.58 0.72 -3.72
CA LEU A 33 -10.14 2.02 -3.39
C LEU A 33 -11.33 1.87 -2.43
N HIS A 34 -12.20 0.91 -2.71
CA HIS A 34 -13.38 0.61 -1.89
C HIS A 34 -13.65 -0.88 -1.84
N ALA A 35 -14.22 -1.34 -0.74
CA ALA A 35 -14.78 -2.68 -0.61
C ALA A 35 -16.06 -2.61 0.24
N TYR A 36 -17.16 -3.16 -0.25
CA TYR A 36 -18.46 -3.10 0.41
C TYR A 36 -19.33 -4.31 0.08
N LYS A 37 -20.20 -4.71 1.01
CA LYS A 37 -21.14 -5.82 0.82
C LYS A 37 -22.33 -5.35 -0.02
N THR A 38 -22.75 -6.19 -0.95
CA THR A 38 -23.96 -6.05 -1.78
C THR A 38 -24.87 -7.26 -1.57
N GLU A 39 -26.08 -7.24 -2.14
CA GLU A 39 -26.98 -8.41 -2.15
C GLU A 39 -26.35 -9.64 -2.82
N ASN A 40 -25.40 -9.43 -3.74
CA ASN A 40 -24.73 -10.48 -4.51
C ASN A 40 -23.34 -10.86 -3.95
N GLY A 41 -23.00 -10.40 -2.74
CA GLY A 41 -21.70 -10.64 -2.10
C GLY A 41 -20.81 -9.40 -2.03
N LEU A 42 -19.51 -9.61 -1.79
CA LEU A 42 -18.53 -8.53 -1.65
C LEU A 42 -18.13 -7.93 -3.01
N GLU A 43 -18.35 -6.62 -3.18
CA GLU A 43 -17.77 -5.85 -4.29
C GLU A 43 -16.47 -5.15 -3.85
N VAL A 44 -15.46 -5.21 -4.70
CA VAL A 44 -14.16 -4.55 -4.49
C VAL A 44 -13.82 -3.69 -5.71
N VAL A 45 -13.69 -2.39 -5.47
CA VAL A 45 -13.31 -1.39 -6.47
C VAL A 45 -11.81 -1.19 -6.39
N TYR A 46 -11.14 -1.37 -7.52
CA TYR A 46 -9.69 -1.19 -7.65
C TYR A 46 -9.36 0.07 -8.44
N CYS A 47 -8.17 0.61 -8.22
CA CYS A 47 -7.56 1.63 -9.06
C CYS A 47 -7.56 1.18 -10.53
N GLU A 48 -7.89 2.10 -11.43
CA GLU A 48 -7.96 1.86 -12.88
C GLU A 48 -6.63 1.38 -13.49
N HIS A 49 -5.50 1.68 -12.86
CA HIS A 49 -4.18 1.25 -13.32
C HIS A 49 -3.77 -0.15 -12.84
N LEU A 50 -4.58 -0.82 -12.01
CA LEU A 50 -4.31 -2.20 -11.63
C LEU A 50 -4.76 -3.14 -12.76
N ASN A 51 -3.81 -3.88 -13.33
CA ASN A 51 -4.17 -5.06 -14.11
C ASN A 51 -4.57 -6.18 -13.13
N LYS A 52 -5.86 -6.54 -13.11
CA LYS A 52 -6.42 -7.53 -12.17
C LYS A 52 -5.95 -8.96 -12.45
N GLU A 53 -5.62 -9.28 -13.70
CA GLU A 53 -5.11 -10.59 -14.09
C GLU A 53 -3.67 -10.79 -13.61
N THR A 54 -2.81 -9.80 -13.87
CA THR A 54 -1.38 -9.89 -13.53
C THR A 54 -1.07 -9.39 -12.11
N LYS A 55 -2.03 -8.72 -11.46
CA LYS A 55 -1.89 -8.02 -10.16
C LYS A 55 -0.83 -6.92 -10.16
N LEU A 56 -0.47 -6.41 -11.33
CA LEU A 56 0.55 -5.37 -11.50
C LEU A 56 -0.07 -4.02 -11.80
N CYS A 57 0.46 -2.97 -11.16
CA CYS A 57 0.15 -1.59 -11.52
C CYS A 57 0.88 -1.21 -12.81
N THR A 58 0.12 -0.81 -13.83
CA THR A 58 0.66 -0.44 -15.15
C THR A 58 1.48 0.85 -15.12
N VAL A 59 1.27 1.70 -14.11
CA VAL A 59 1.97 2.97 -13.93
C VAL A 59 2.89 2.99 -12.71
N TYR A 60 3.27 1.83 -12.14
CA TYR A 60 3.96 1.74 -10.84
C TYR A 60 5.19 2.65 -10.70
N LYS A 61 6.03 2.75 -11.74
CA LYS A 61 7.22 3.62 -11.76
C LYS A 61 6.90 5.13 -11.69
N ASN A 62 5.70 5.52 -12.11
CA ASN A 62 5.22 6.90 -12.11
C ASN A 62 4.00 7.09 -11.21
N ARG A 63 3.70 6.14 -10.32
CA ARG A 63 2.44 6.05 -9.56
C ARG A 63 2.09 7.32 -8.78
N PHE A 64 3.10 8.03 -8.29
CA PHE A 64 2.92 9.27 -7.53
C PHE A 64 2.35 10.42 -8.39
N LYS A 65 2.56 10.40 -9.72
CA LYS A 65 1.94 11.36 -10.65
C LYS A 65 0.43 11.13 -10.81
N TYR A 66 -0.04 9.93 -10.46
CA TYR A 66 -1.44 9.51 -10.52
C TYR A 66 -2.09 9.50 -9.12
N GLY A 67 -1.49 10.18 -8.14
CA GLY A 67 -2.07 10.31 -6.80
C GLY A 67 -1.91 9.10 -5.89
N CYS A 68 -1.03 8.15 -6.22
CA CYS A 68 -0.71 7.04 -5.33
C CYS A 68 0.10 7.54 -4.11
N LEU A 69 -0.07 6.87 -2.97
CA LEU A 69 0.66 7.16 -1.74
C LEU A 69 2.07 6.57 -1.78
N THR A 70 3.03 7.25 -1.16
CA THR A 70 4.30 6.66 -0.73
C THR A 70 4.05 5.55 0.31
N VAL A 71 5.04 4.69 0.54
CA VAL A 71 4.89 3.63 1.56
C VAL A 71 4.63 4.23 2.94
N MET A 72 5.35 5.29 3.31
CA MET A 72 5.16 5.95 4.61
C MET A 72 3.75 6.54 4.75
N GLU A 73 3.24 7.23 3.73
CA GLU A 73 1.86 7.74 3.74
C GLU A 73 0.84 6.60 3.81
N GLY A 74 1.07 5.50 3.09
CA GLY A 74 0.21 4.32 3.16
C GLY A 74 0.20 3.64 4.53
N ILE A 75 1.33 3.63 5.25
CA ILE A 75 1.40 3.13 6.62
C ILE A 75 0.56 4.05 7.53
N MET A 76 0.76 5.37 7.45
CA MET A 76 0.02 6.34 8.28
C MET A 76 -1.49 6.33 8.00
N ALA A 77 -1.88 6.13 6.74
CA ALA A 77 -3.29 6.02 6.34
C ALA A 77 -3.87 4.61 6.55
N GLY A 78 -3.07 3.64 6.99
CA GLY A 78 -3.51 2.28 7.26
C GLY A 78 -4.05 1.57 6.01
N VAL A 79 -3.40 1.67 4.85
CA VAL A 79 -3.92 1.14 3.56
C VAL A 79 -3.50 -0.31 3.24
N PHE A 80 -2.46 -0.81 3.89
CA PHE A 80 -1.88 -2.12 3.62
C PHE A 80 -2.61 -3.21 4.41
N PRO A 81 -2.73 -4.43 3.85
CA PRO A 81 -3.15 -5.58 4.63
C PRO A 81 -2.10 -5.94 5.67
N LYS A 82 -2.50 -6.61 6.76
CA LYS A 82 -1.61 -6.87 7.91
C LYS A 82 -0.41 -7.76 7.58
N ASP A 83 -0.51 -8.57 6.55
CA ASP A 83 0.56 -9.45 6.06
C ASP A 83 1.45 -8.77 5.00
N CYS A 84 1.22 -7.51 4.64
CA CYS A 84 2.06 -6.80 3.68
C CYS A 84 3.50 -6.66 4.23
N PRO A 85 4.54 -6.96 3.44
CA PRO A 85 5.93 -6.88 3.89
C PRO A 85 6.36 -5.53 4.47
N TYR A 86 5.70 -4.43 4.09
CA TYR A 86 5.98 -3.10 4.64
C TYR A 86 5.48 -2.88 6.07
N VAL A 87 4.55 -3.71 6.56
CA VAL A 87 3.86 -3.50 7.84
C VAL A 87 3.74 -4.75 8.72
N LYS A 88 4.05 -5.94 8.19
CA LYS A 88 3.85 -7.21 8.90
C LYS A 88 4.58 -7.32 10.24
N ASP A 89 5.70 -6.61 10.39
CA ASP A 89 6.53 -6.61 11.60
C ASP A 89 6.23 -5.40 12.51
N LEU A 90 5.21 -4.58 12.18
CA LEU A 90 4.77 -3.46 12.98
C LEU A 90 3.66 -3.90 13.95
N GLU A 91 4.00 -4.05 15.24
CA GLU A 91 3.07 -4.55 16.26
C GLU A 91 1.77 -3.73 16.37
N ASN A 92 1.88 -2.41 16.25
CA ASN A 92 0.75 -1.47 16.40
C ASN A 92 0.08 -1.12 15.07
N TYR A 93 0.36 -1.84 13.99
CA TYR A 93 -0.28 -1.60 12.70
C TYR A 93 -1.66 -2.26 12.61
N GLU A 94 -2.64 -1.46 12.23
CA GLU A 94 -3.99 -1.91 11.94
C GLU A 94 -4.24 -1.88 10.42
N GLU A 95 -4.62 -3.03 9.86
CA GLU A 95 -5.05 -3.10 8.46
C GLU A 95 -6.42 -2.45 8.26
N PRO A 96 -6.79 -2.03 7.04
CA PRO A 96 -8.13 -1.54 6.76
C PRO A 96 -9.22 -2.51 7.22
N TRP A 97 -10.24 -1.99 7.90
CA TRP A 97 -11.34 -2.80 8.44
C TRP A 97 -12.01 -3.69 7.37
N PHE A 98 -12.06 -3.24 6.11
CA PHE A 98 -12.71 -3.96 5.02
C PHE A 98 -12.01 -5.28 4.64
N TYR A 99 -10.75 -5.49 5.04
CA TYR A 99 -10.10 -6.80 4.85
C TYR A 99 -10.80 -7.92 5.62
N ARG A 100 -11.57 -7.61 6.66
CA ARG A 100 -12.44 -8.60 7.32
C ARG A 100 -13.50 -9.12 6.37
N LEU A 101 -14.11 -8.24 5.58
CA LEU A 101 -15.11 -8.62 4.58
C LEU A 101 -14.52 -9.51 3.50
N ILE A 102 -13.31 -9.19 3.02
CA ILE A 102 -12.57 -10.00 2.03
C ILE A 102 -12.32 -11.42 2.58
N LYS A 103 -11.81 -11.51 3.82
CA LYS A 103 -11.53 -12.80 4.48
C LYS A 103 -12.80 -13.61 4.76
N GLU A 104 -13.93 -12.96 5.03
CA GLU A 104 -15.23 -13.63 5.20
C GLU A 104 -15.73 -14.20 3.86
N GLU A 105 -15.67 -13.42 2.79
CA GLU A 105 -16.07 -13.83 1.44
C GLU A 105 -15.25 -15.02 0.94
N GLU A 106 -13.94 -15.03 1.19
CA GLU A 106 -13.04 -16.15 0.82
C GLU A 106 -13.35 -17.45 1.57
N LYS A 107 -13.89 -17.39 2.78
CA LYS A 107 -14.27 -18.58 3.56
C LYS A 107 -15.60 -19.19 3.13
N ASN A 108 -16.45 -18.40 2.48
CA ASN A 108 -17.78 -18.80 2.04
C ASN A 108 -17.79 -19.36 0.60
N LYS A 109 -16.64 -19.36 -0.08
CA LYS A 109 -16.41 -19.96 -1.39
C LYS A 109 -15.75 -21.33 -1.27
#